data_AF-A0A672RNP8-F1
#
_entry.id   AF-A0A672RNP8-F1
#
_cell.length_a   1.000
_cell.length_b   1.000
_cell.length_c   1.000
_cell.angle_alpha   90.00
_cell.angle_beta   90.00
_cell.angle_gamma   90.00
#
_symmetry.space_group_name_H-M   'P 1'
#
loop_
_entity.id
_entity.type
_entity.pdbx_description
1 polymer ?
#
loop_
_entity_poly.entity_id
_entity_poly.type
_entity_poly.pdbx_seq_one_letter_code
_entity_poly.pdbx_strand_id
1 'polypeptide(L)'
;MCVCGCTYTYIIIIILLYLLFFNILNFLTFCCMHLSFLFNFFIFDAGATLVQEDYLKMSYVSNSQSDVSSVSASAGLNFLNKVQFDIGSSTSHGTSETSGYQGNITYSLTESHGGALFYPGITLQKWQESTLNNLVAIDRSGLPIHYFFNPSTFPDLPVPTVNKMASSVRQAAEQYYEVNTIPGCVNPDSPNFNFQANVDDASCEGPVTNLSFGGIYQQCTALTSDGNAICDETAQKNPATGDYSCPQQYNTTLLRSETVERGYNHYECHRHCRKCGFLWLSTCCDQTCCNVNRVRRAKVETYWCSSTQKTPEYSGYLFGGLFRPGMQNPLTKSNNCPPNYFPQHFLSNGMMVCMSNDYEAGTRFSVPFAGFFSCQSGNPLANGQNRCPPQFSQHLAAISDGCQILYCVQSGVFTGGQLIPIRLPPFARPPMISMIATNTVAVMTEGDHSWVRVGETKMWRLAKPDEINQMASMFDTSSSQMSGGEKAGVAIGVMILVALVMAGTVFIMKRRKRFSAIRLGREYEEINTLYRLFH
;
A
#
# COMPACT_ATOMS: atom_id res chain seq x y z
N MET A 1 -27.67 -13.37 33.61
CA MET A 1 -27.39 -14.64 32.91
C MET A 1 -26.76 -14.31 31.58
N CYS A 2 -25.43 -14.24 31.53
CA CYS A 2 -24.64 -14.29 30.31
C CYS A 2 -23.40 -15.14 30.64
N VAL A 3 -23.16 -16.10 29.77
CA VAL A 3 -22.30 -17.27 29.94
C VAL A 3 -20.86 -16.87 29.64
N CYS A 4 -19.94 -17.10 30.58
CA CYS A 4 -18.50 -17.00 30.38
C CYS A 4 -18.02 -18.13 29.47
N GLY A 5 -17.44 -17.80 28.32
CA GLY A 5 -16.68 -18.71 27.49
C GLY A 5 -15.21 -18.71 27.90
N CYS A 6 -14.70 -19.88 28.26
CA CYS A 6 -13.28 -20.13 28.56
C CYS A 6 -12.41 -19.96 27.31
N THR A 7 -11.40 -19.11 27.41
CA THR A 7 -10.27 -19.08 26.46
C THR A 7 -9.01 -19.52 27.19
N TYR A 8 -8.39 -20.58 26.65
CA TYR A 8 -7.16 -21.20 27.12
C TYR A 8 -6.04 -20.17 27.27
N THR A 9 -5.56 -20.01 28.51
CA THR A 9 -4.45 -19.12 28.85
C THR A 9 -3.17 -19.94 28.75
N TYR A 10 -2.27 -19.57 27.83
CA TYR A 10 -0.89 -20.02 27.90
C TYR A 10 -0.27 -19.42 29.17
N ILE A 11 0.06 -20.30 30.12
CA ILE A 11 0.64 -19.94 31.40
C ILE A 11 2.12 -19.65 31.18
N ILE A 12 2.46 -18.38 30.97
CA ILE A 12 3.82 -17.86 31.10
C ILE A 12 4.02 -17.54 32.59
N ILE A 13 4.71 -18.43 33.30
CA ILE A 13 5.07 -18.23 34.72
C ILE A 13 6.30 -17.32 34.76
N ILE A 14 6.08 -16.02 34.93
CA ILE A 14 7.13 -15.07 35.34
C ILE A 14 7.13 -15.03 36.87
N ILE A 15 8.14 -15.64 37.50
CA ILE A 15 8.37 -15.53 38.94
C ILE A 15 9.18 -14.25 39.18
N LEU A 16 8.50 -13.15 39.50
CA LEU A 16 9.11 -11.94 40.04
C LEU A 16 9.16 -12.05 41.56
N LEU A 17 10.35 -12.35 42.08
CA LEU A 17 10.65 -12.35 43.52
C LEU A 17 10.76 -10.90 44.03
N TYR A 18 9.63 -10.31 44.42
CA TYR A 18 9.61 -9.04 45.17
C TYR A 18 9.87 -9.30 46.65
N LEU A 19 11.11 -9.10 47.09
CA LEU A 19 11.45 -9.04 48.51
C LEU A 19 11.12 -7.64 49.07
N LEU A 20 10.20 -7.64 50.04
CA LEU A 20 9.67 -6.48 50.74
C LEU A 20 10.75 -5.68 51.49
N PHE A 21 11.11 -4.51 50.99
CA PHE A 21 11.59 -3.37 51.78
C PHE A 21 10.42 -2.38 52.01
N PHE A 22 9.39 -2.85 52.72
CA PHE A 22 8.27 -2.01 53.18
C PHE A 22 8.69 -1.31 54.48
N ASN A 23 9.09 -0.03 54.43
CA ASN A 23 8.62 0.97 55.41
C ASN A 23 9.09 2.43 55.30
N ILE A 24 9.85 2.87 54.28
CA ILE A 24 10.33 4.29 54.28
C ILE A 24 9.94 5.09 53.02
N LEU A 25 9.40 4.46 51.98
CA LEU A 25 9.08 5.16 50.72
C LEU A 25 7.65 5.74 50.61
N ASN A 26 6.75 5.51 51.59
CA ASN A 26 5.35 5.93 51.48
C ASN A 26 5.12 7.45 51.62
N PHE A 27 6.12 8.22 52.05
CA PHE A 27 5.97 9.67 52.19
C PHE A 27 6.37 10.45 50.92
N LEU A 28 7.16 9.85 50.03
CA LEU A 28 7.57 10.48 48.77
C LEU A 28 6.63 10.16 47.60
N THR A 29 5.91 9.04 47.64
CA THR A 29 4.95 8.65 46.59
C THR A 29 3.73 9.57 46.51
N PHE A 30 3.31 10.15 47.63
CA PHE A 30 2.15 11.07 47.66
C PHE A 30 2.43 12.43 47.01
N CYS A 31 3.69 12.87 46.95
CA CYS A 31 4.04 14.15 46.34
C CYS A 31 4.24 14.05 44.81
N CYS A 32 4.59 12.87 44.29
CA CYS A 32 4.74 12.65 42.85
C CYS A 32 3.42 12.38 42.11
N MET A 33 2.39 11.82 42.77
CA MET A 33 1.12 11.48 42.09
C MET A 33 0.32 12.70 41.59
N HIS A 34 0.59 13.90 42.11
CA HIS A 34 -0.14 15.11 41.69
C HIS A 34 0.53 15.90 40.54
N LEU A 35 1.72 15.48 40.08
CA LEU A 35 2.48 16.18 39.03
C LEU A 35 2.70 15.36 37.74
N SER A 36 2.06 14.19 37.60
CA SER A 36 2.27 13.27 36.47
C SER A 36 1.22 13.37 35.34
N PHE A 37 0.30 14.34 35.39
CA PHE A 37 -0.59 14.66 34.25
C PHE A 37 0.12 15.52 33.18
N LEU A 38 1.43 15.37 33.02
CA LEU A 38 2.19 15.89 31.90
C LEU A 38 2.32 14.77 30.86
N PHE A 39 1.41 14.77 29.89
CA PHE A 39 1.54 14.24 28.52
C PHE A 39 2.70 13.24 28.24
N ASN A 40 2.76 12.10 28.93
CA ASN A 40 3.72 11.05 28.58
C ASN A 40 3.10 10.18 27.49
N PHE A 41 3.34 10.57 26.24
CA PHE A 41 2.91 9.81 25.06
C PHE A 41 3.76 8.54 24.82
N PHE A 42 4.93 8.44 25.46
CA PHE A 42 5.84 7.29 25.44
C PHE A 42 6.45 7.10 26.82
N ILE A 43 6.48 5.85 27.30
CA ILE A 43 7.09 5.45 28.57
C ILE A 43 8.07 4.33 28.26
N PHE A 44 9.26 4.37 28.85
CA PHE A 44 10.22 3.28 28.79
C PHE A 44 10.75 2.98 30.19
N ASP A 45 10.87 1.69 30.50
CA ASP A 45 11.48 1.23 31.75
C ASP A 45 12.96 0.96 31.48
N ALA A 46 13.82 1.71 32.17
CA ALA A 46 15.26 1.56 32.07
C ALA A 46 15.76 0.55 33.11
N GLY A 47 16.42 -0.51 32.64
CA GLY A 47 16.88 -1.59 33.50
C GLY A 47 17.87 -2.51 32.78
N ALA A 48 18.05 -3.70 33.35
CA ALA A 48 18.75 -4.80 32.72
C ALA A 48 18.04 -6.12 33.06
N THR A 49 18.07 -7.09 32.14
CA THR A 49 17.48 -8.42 32.36
C THR A 49 18.50 -9.50 32.07
N LEU A 50 18.46 -10.57 32.87
CA LEU A 50 19.19 -11.81 32.63
C LEU A 50 18.16 -12.92 32.50
N VAL A 51 18.02 -13.46 31.29
CA VAL A 51 16.95 -14.38 30.91
C VAL A 51 17.52 -15.74 30.54
N GLN A 52 16.89 -16.80 31.05
CA GLN A 52 17.17 -18.18 30.67
C GLN A 52 15.97 -18.73 29.90
N GLU A 53 16.21 -19.16 28.67
CA GLU A 53 15.19 -19.81 27.84
C GLU A 53 15.58 -21.28 27.63
N ASP A 54 14.77 -22.19 28.17
CA ASP A 54 14.92 -23.63 28.00
C ASP A 54 13.72 -24.19 27.22
N TYR A 55 14.00 -24.98 26.19
CA TYR A 55 13.00 -25.65 25.36
C TYR A 55 12.94 -27.11 25.78
N LEU A 56 11.76 -27.57 26.20
CA LEU A 56 11.54 -28.91 26.73
C LEU A 56 10.71 -29.75 25.77
N LYS A 57 10.91 -31.07 25.79
CA LYS A 57 10.03 -32.01 25.08
C LYS A 57 8.59 -31.90 25.60
N MET A 58 7.62 -31.75 24.70
CA MET A 58 6.20 -31.69 25.06
C MET A 58 5.74 -32.94 25.84
N SER A 59 6.28 -34.12 25.51
CA SER A 59 5.99 -35.39 26.21
C SER A 59 6.42 -35.38 27.70
N TYR A 60 7.38 -34.54 28.07
CA TYR A 60 7.82 -34.40 29.45
C TYR A 60 6.83 -33.54 30.27
N VAL A 61 6.30 -32.45 29.68
CA VAL A 61 5.41 -31.49 30.34
C VAL A 61 3.94 -31.96 30.38
N SER A 62 3.50 -32.71 29.38
CA SER A 62 2.10 -33.15 29.26
C SER A 62 1.70 -34.25 30.24
N ASN A 63 2.64 -35.10 30.66
CA ASN A 63 2.38 -36.18 31.63
C ASN A 63 2.21 -35.69 33.09
N SER A 64 2.26 -34.38 33.29
CA SER A 64 2.90 -33.81 34.45
C SER A 64 2.03 -32.69 35.05
N GLN A 65 0.71 -32.87 35.13
CA GLN A 65 -0.22 -31.77 35.51
C GLN A 65 -0.10 -31.35 36.99
N SER A 66 0.37 -32.24 37.87
CA SER A 66 0.92 -31.91 39.21
C SER A 66 2.39 -31.48 39.17
N ASP A 67 3.09 -31.76 38.08
CA ASP A 67 4.53 -31.54 37.91
C ASP A 67 4.84 -30.24 37.15
N VAL A 68 3.86 -29.49 36.59
CA VAL A 68 4.17 -28.20 35.94
C VAL A 68 4.84 -27.24 36.92
N SER A 69 4.42 -27.28 38.19
CA SER A 69 5.06 -26.55 39.29
C SER A 69 6.47 -27.07 39.60
N SER A 70 6.70 -28.39 39.56
CA SER A 70 8.03 -28.98 39.80
C SER A 70 8.98 -28.75 38.62
N VAL A 71 8.48 -28.76 37.38
CA VAL A 71 9.20 -28.36 36.16
C VAL A 71 9.60 -26.89 36.25
N SER A 72 8.68 -26.01 36.67
CA SER A 72 8.97 -24.58 36.87
C SER A 72 10.01 -24.36 37.96
N ALA A 73 9.92 -25.08 39.09
CA ALA A 73 10.92 -25.02 40.15
C ALA A 73 12.29 -25.54 39.69
N SER A 74 12.30 -26.63 38.90
CA SER A 74 13.53 -27.20 38.31
C SER A 74 14.20 -26.23 37.34
N ALA A 75 13.42 -25.48 36.54
CA ALA A 75 13.94 -24.42 35.68
C ALA A 75 14.61 -23.31 36.49
N GLY A 76 13.98 -22.86 37.58
CA GLY A 76 14.54 -21.86 38.49
C GLY A 76 15.84 -22.31 39.15
N LEU A 77 15.89 -23.56 39.64
CA LEU A 77 17.11 -24.16 40.19
C LEU A 77 18.21 -24.31 39.14
N ASN A 78 17.85 -24.73 37.91
CA ASN A 78 18.79 -24.83 36.79
C ASN A 78 19.42 -23.47 36.45
N PHE A 79 18.63 -22.40 36.45
CA PHE A 79 19.13 -21.05 36.25
C PHE A 79 20.03 -20.57 37.39
N LEU A 80 19.61 -20.76 38.65
CA LEU A 80 20.41 -20.38 39.83
C LEU A 80 21.76 -21.10 39.85
N ASN A 81 21.78 -22.38 39.49
CA ASN A 81 23.02 -23.14 39.35
C ASN A 81 23.96 -22.48 38.33
N LYS A 82 23.46 -21.98 37.18
CA LYS A 82 24.30 -21.30 36.17
C LYS A 82 24.92 -19.99 36.67
N VAL A 83 24.25 -19.26 37.57
CA VAL A 83 24.69 -17.92 38.05
C VAL A 83 25.35 -17.92 39.44
N GLN A 84 25.28 -19.03 40.18
CA GLN A 84 25.94 -19.18 41.48
C GLN A 84 27.23 -20.03 41.41
N PHE A 85 27.55 -20.62 40.27
CA PHE A 85 28.69 -21.54 40.15
C PHE A 85 30.02 -20.80 40.34
N ASP A 86 30.65 -21.02 41.49
CA ASP A 86 32.06 -20.72 41.71
C ASP A 86 32.89 -21.87 41.11
N ILE A 87 33.87 -21.56 40.26
CA ILE A 87 34.61 -22.50 39.39
C ILE A 87 35.44 -23.57 40.16
N GLY A 88 35.34 -23.63 41.49
CA GLY A 88 36.03 -24.60 42.35
C GLY A 88 35.15 -25.51 43.23
N SER A 89 33.81 -25.37 43.21
CA SER A 89 32.93 -26.15 44.09
C SER A 89 32.39 -27.39 43.40
N SER A 90 32.67 -28.57 43.97
CA SER A 90 32.10 -29.86 43.56
C SER A 90 30.58 -29.78 43.41
N THR A 91 30.07 -30.21 42.24
CA THR A 91 28.68 -30.53 41.93
C THR A 91 27.82 -30.78 43.17
N SER A 92 27.03 -29.80 43.59
CA SER A 92 25.95 -30.03 44.55
C SER A 92 25.01 -31.06 43.91
N HIS A 93 24.76 -32.16 44.62
CA HIS A 93 23.96 -33.29 44.15
C HIS A 93 22.65 -32.81 43.53
N GLY A 94 22.55 -32.87 42.20
CA GLY A 94 21.29 -32.66 41.50
C GLY A 94 20.28 -33.69 42.02
N THR A 95 19.12 -33.22 42.47
CA THR A 95 18.01 -34.11 42.79
C THR A 95 17.64 -34.90 41.53
N SER A 96 17.06 -36.10 41.69
CA SER A 96 16.59 -36.91 40.55
C SER A 96 15.66 -36.14 39.59
N GLU A 97 14.94 -35.14 40.11
CA GLU A 97 14.09 -34.22 39.34
C GLU A 97 14.91 -33.23 38.49
N THR A 98 16.05 -32.75 38.98
CA THR A 98 16.90 -31.81 38.24
C THR A 98 17.61 -32.49 37.06
N SER A 99 18.03 -33.76 37.23
CA SER A 99 18.58 -34.56 36.13
C SER A 99 17.51 -34.96 35.11
N GLY A 100 16.29 -35.23 35.55
CA GLY A 100 15.12 -35.45 34.68
C GLY A 100 14.79 -34.22 33.83
N TYR A 101 14.80 -33.03 34.42
CA TYR A 101 14.62 -31.76 33.70
C TYR A 101 15.71 -31.55 32.64
N GLN A 102 16.99 -31.60 33.04
CA GLN A 102 18.13 -31.38 32.14
C GLN A 102 18.17 -32.39 30.98
N GLY A 103 17.81 -33.65 31.21
CA GLY A 103 17.75 -34.68 30.18
C GLY A 103 16.63 -34.49 29.14
N ASN A 104 15.65 -33.62 29.42
CA ASN A 104 14.53 -33.32 28.53
C ASN A 104 14.64 -31.95 27.82
N ILE A 105 15.71 -31.20 28.08
CA ILE A 105 16.01 -29.95 27.36
C ILE A 105 16.47 -30.29 25.92
N THR A 106 15.82 -29.69 24.93
CA THR A 106 16.19 -29.79 23.51
C THR A 106 17.03 -28.61 23.03
N TYR A 107 16.83 -27.43 23.62
CA TYR A 107 17.57 -26.20 23.33
C TYR A 107 17.61 -25.31 24.57
N SER A 108 18.71 -24.60 24.80
CA SER A 108 18.91 -23.75 25.98
C SER A 108 19.72 -22.52 25.60
N LEU A 109 19.24 -21.34 26.01
CA LEU A 109 19.87 -20.05 25.75
C LEU A 109 19.89 -19.21 27.02
N THR A 110 20.95 -18.43 27.21
CA THR A 110 21.05 -17.45 28.29
C THR A 110 21.37 -16.09 27.68
N GLU A 111 20.49 -15.12 27.88
CA GLU A 111 20.64 -13.77 27.33
C GLU A 111 20.76 -12.73 28.45
N SER A 112 21.71 -11.81 28.29
CA SER A 112 21.82 -10.61 29.13
C SER A 112 21.50 -9.39 28.29
N HIS A 113 20.44 -8.67 28.66
CA HIS A 113 20.05 -7.41 28.04
C HIS A 113 20.40 -6.27 28.98
N GLY A 114 21.37 -5.45 28.61
CA GLY A 114 21.99 -4.50 29.53
C GLY A 114 22.94 -5.18 30.52
N GLY A 115 23.55 -4.37 31.38
CA GLY A 115 24.60 -4.84 32.30
C GLY A 115 25.86 -5.34 31.57
N ALA A 116 26.64 -6.18 32.25
CA ALA A 116 27.77 -6.90 31.68
C ALA A 116 27.31 -8.14 30.89
N LEU A 117 28.12 -8.53 29.91
CA LEU A 117 27.92 -9.77 29.16
C LEU A 117 27.93 -10.98 30.11
N PHE A 118 26.97 -11.88 29.93
CA PHE A 118 26.90 -13.13 30.68
C PHE A 118 28.05 -14.07 30.29
N TYR A 119 28.66 -14.71 31.28
CA TYR A 119 29.57 -15.84 31.11
C TYR A 119 29.36 -16.85 32.24
N PRO A 120 29.52 -18.16 32.00
CA PRO A 120 29.45 -19.16 33.06
C PRO A 120 30.45 -18.83 34.18
N GLY A 121 29.95 -18.65 35.40
CA GLY A 121 30.75 -18.28 36.58
C GLY A 121 30.69 -16.80 36.98
N ILE A 122 29.98 -15.94 36.24
CA ILE A 122 29.61 -14.63 36.77
C ILE A 122 28.63 -14.81 37.94
N THR A 123 28.94 -14.22 39.09
CA THR A 123 27.99 -14.24 40.21
C THR A 123 26.84 -13.28 39.95
N LEU A 124 25.64 -13.61 40.45
CA LEU A 124 24.48 -12.73 40.35
C LEU A 124 24.77 -11.32 40.92
N GLN A 125 25.52 -11.23 42.01
CA GLN A 125 25.94 -9.95 42.60
C GLN A 125 26.79 -9.14 41.63
N LYS A 126 27.82 -9.74 41.03
CA LYS A 126 28.71 -9.05 40.09
C LYS A 126 27.96 -8.61 38.83
N TRP A 127 26.99 -9.41 38.37
CA TRP A 127 26.12 -9.02 37.28
C TRP A 127 25.23 -7.83 37.68
N GLN A 128 24.60 -7.85 38.87
CA GLN A 128 23.79 -6.73 39.36
C GLN A 128 24.57 -5.42 39.48
N GLU A 129 25.80 -5.46 40.01
CA GLU A 129 26.68 -4.29 40.12
C GLU A 129 26.98 -3.65 38.75
N SER A 130 27.04 -4.45 37.69
CA SER A 130 27.33 -3.98 36.33
C SER A 130 26.18 -3.18 35.66
N THR A 131 24.96 -3.27 36.22
CA THR A 131 23.76 -2.67 35.62
C THR A 131 23.72 -1.14 35.75
N LEU A 132 24.39 -0.58 36.77
CA LEU A 132 24.33 0.85 37.10
C LEU A 132 24.68 1.79 35.93
N ASN A 133 25.60 1.37 35.06
CA ASN A 133 26.08 2.19 33.94
C ASN A 133 25.65 1.64 32.56
N ASN A 134 24.90 0.54 32.52
CA ASN A 134 24.56 -0.18 31.29
C ASN A 134 23.06 -0.48 31.24
N LEU A 135 22.25 0.55 31.47
CA LEU A 135 20.80 0.44 31.42
C LEU A 135 20.32 0.44 29.97
N VAL A 136 19.36 -0.44 29.69
CA VAL A 136 18.65 -0.53 28.41
C VAL A 136 17.15 -0.40 28.65
N ALA A 137 16.38 -0.14 27.59
CA ALA A 137 14.93 -0.17 27.68
C ALA A 137 14.46 -1.64 27.77
N ILE A 138 13.99 -2.06 28.94
CA ILE A 138 13.51 -3.43 29.21
C ILE A 138 12.00 -3.56 28.96
N ASP A 139 11.26 -2.46 29.01
CA ASP A 139 9.86 -2.38 28.62
C ASP A 139 9.57 -1.03 27.95
N ARG A 140 8.56 -1.00 27.08
CA ARG A 140 8.15 0.18 26.29
C ARG A 140 6.64 0.23 26.13
N SER A 141 6.07 1.38 26.42
CA SER A 141 4.66 1.69 26.18
C SER A 141 4.53 2.97 25.38
N GLY A 142 3.53 3.05 24.51
CA GLY A 142 3.34 4.23 23.66
C GLY A 142 2.04 4.23 22.88
N LEU A 143 1.80 5.33 22.17
CA LEU A 143 0.61 5.53 21.35
C LEU A 143 0.90 5.33 19.85
N PRO A 144 -0.11 4.95 19.05
CA PRO A 144 0.02 4.86 17.61
C PRO A 144 0.46 6.19 16.98
N ILE A 145 1.26 6.12 15.92
CA ILE A 145 1.85 7.31 15.28
C ILE A 145 0.82 8.33 14.78
N HIS A 146 -0.37 7.87 14.35
CA HIS A 146 -1.44 8.77 13.86
C HIS A 146 -2.01 9.68 14.96
N TYR A 147 -1.81 9.34 16.24
CA TYR A 147 -2.31 10.12 17.38
C TYR A 147 -1.59 11.47 17.53
N PHE A 148 -0.36 11.58 17.02
CA PHE A 148 0.44 12.81 17.03
C PHE A 148 0.07 13.80 15.92
N PHE A 149 -0.82 13.42 14.99
CA PHE A 149 -1.32 14.29 13.94
C PHE A 149 -2.62 14.94 14.41
N ASN A 150 -2.49 15.95 15.27
CA ASN A 150 -3.62 16.71 15.81
C ASN A 150 -3.38 18.23 15.64
N PRO A 151 -4.44 19.05 15.71
CA PRO A 151 -4.32 20.50 15.52
C PRO A 151 -3.40 21.20 16.53
N SER A 152 -3.16 20.62 17.71
CA SER A 152 -2.26 21.18 18.71
C SER A 152 -0.78 21.00 18.32
N THR A 153 -0.44 19.90 17.65
CA THR A 153 0.92 19.65 17.12
C THR A 153 1.17 20.37 15.79
N PHE A 154 0.12 20.61 15.00
CA PHE A 154 0.19 21.30 13.70
C PHE A 154 -0.72 22.56 13.68
N PRO A 155 -0.37 23.62 14.45
CA PRO A 155 -1.21 24.81 14.56
C PRO A 155 -1.30 25.63 13.27
N ASP A 156 -0.32 25.51 12.38
CA ASP A 156 -0.23 26.26 11.13
C ASP A 156 -1.01 25.62 9.96
N LEU A 157 -1.78 24.57 10.23
CA LEU A 157 -2.55 23.85 9.21
C LEU A 157 -4.05 23.87 9.54
N PRO A 158 -4.93 23.95 8.51
CA PRO A 158 -6.36 23.81 8.71
C PRO A 158 -6.70 22.45 9.35
N VAL A 159 -7.61 22.45 10.32
CA VAL A 159 -8.03 21.24 11.06
C VAL A 159 -8.41 20.08 10.13
N PRO A 160 -9.20 20.26 9.05
CA PRO A 160 -9.53 19.14 8.14
C PRO A 160 -8.31 18.55 7.45
N THR A 161 -7.29 19.36 7.16
CA THR A 161 -6.03 18.91 6.55
C THR A 161 -5.26 18.03 7.51
N VAL A 162 -5.17 18.42 8.79
CA VAL A 162 -4.50 17.62 9.83
C VAL A 162 -5.25 16.30 10.06
N ASN A 163 -6.58 16.34 10.15
CA ASN A 163 -7.40 15.13 10.30
C ASN A 163 -7.23 14.17 9.09
N LYS A 164 -7.15 14.72 7.87
CA LYS A 164 -6.88 13.92 6.66
C LYS A 164 -5.48 13.30 6.70
N MET A 165 -4.47 14.03 7.19
CA MET A 165 -3.12 13.52 7.38
C MET A 165 -3.10 12.38 8.40
N ALA A 166 -3.72 12.55 9.56
CA ALA A 166 -3.85 11.53 10.59
C ALA A 166 -4.53 10.26 10.07
N SER A 167 -5.64 10.41 9.35
CA SER A 167 -6.36 9.29 8.74
C SER A 167 -5.51 8.56 7.69
N SER A 168 -4.76 9.30 6.86
CA SER A 168 -3.88 8.70 5.85
C SER A 168 -2.74 7.89 6.48
N VAL A 169 -2.13 8.42 7.56
CA VAL A 169 -1.09 7.72 8.32
C VAL A 169 -1.65 6.49 9.04
N ARG A 170 -2.86 6.58 9.61
CA ARG A 170 -3.55 5.44 10.21
C ARG A 170 -3.77 4.32 9.20
N GLN A 171 -4.34 4.64 8.03
CA GLN A 171 -4.59 3.67 6.98
C GLN A 171 -3.30 2.99 6.50
N ALA A 172 -2.21 3.76 6.37
CA ALA A 172 -0.90 3.19 6.01
C ALA A 172 -0.35 2.22 7.08
N ALA A 173 -0.57 2.53 8.37
CA ALA A 173 -0.18 1.64 9.46
C ALA A 173 -1.05 0.38 9.52
N GLU A 174 -2.37 0.51 9.38
CA GLU A 174 -3.31 -0.63 9.30
C GLU A 174 -2.93 -1.56 8.15
N GLN A 175 -2.65 -0.99 6.97
CA GLN A 175 -2.21 -1.74 5.79
C GLN A 175 -0.92 -2.54 6.03
N TYR A 176 0.03 -1.99 6.80
CA TYR A 176 1.24 -2.73 7.18
C TYR A 176 0.93 -3.98 7.99
N TYR A 177 -0.01 -3.90 8.94
CA TYR A 177 -0.44 -5.07 9.71
C TYR A 177 -1.20 -6.07 8.84
N GLU A 178 -2.13 -5.60 7.99
CA GLU A 178 -2.86 -6.46 7.08
C GLU A 178 -1.93 -7.26 6.15
N VAL A 179 -0.91 -6.60 5.56
CA VAL A 179 0.06 -7.22 4.63
C VAL A 179 0.96 -8.27 5.30
N ASN A 180 1.19 -8.13 6.60
CA ASN A 180 2.01 -9.03 7.40
C ASN A 180 1.17 -10.02 8.23
N THR A 181 -0.16 -9.99 8.10
CA THR A 181 -1.05 -10.98 8.70
C THR A 181 -1.18 -12.17 7.75
N ILE A 182 -0.78 -13.34 8.21
CA ILE A 182 -0.82 -14.61 7.48
C ILE A 182 -1.78 -15.55 8.23
N PRO A 183 -3.08 -15.50 7.90
CA PRO A 183 -4.04 -16.47 8.39
C PRO A 183 -3.69 -17.90 7.97
N GLY A 184 -3.95 -18.86 8.85
CA GLY A 184 -3.83 -20.29 8.55
C GLY A 184 -3.95 -21.14 9.80
N CYS A 185 -3.94 -22.45 9.63
CA CYS A 185 -3.95 -23.35 10.77
C CYS A 185 -2.64 -23.25 11.57
N VAL A 186 -2.75 -22.85 12.84
CA VAL A 186 -1.61 -22.71 13.78
C VAL A 186 -1.41 -23.95 14.67
N ASN A 187 -2.29 -24.95 14.58
CA ASN A 187 -2.16 -26.19 15.37
C ASN A 187 -1.12 -27.14 14.74
N PRO A 188 0.03 -27.40 15.39
CA PRO A 188 1.08 -28.27 14.86
C PRO A 188 0.64 -29.73 14.65
N ASP A 189 -0.38 -30.19 15.37
CA ASP A 189 -0.88 -31.57 15.27
C ASP A 189 -1.87 -31.76 14.10
N SER A 190 -2.30 -30.67 13.47
CA SER A 190 -3.19 -30.74 12.31
C SER A 190 -2.42 -31.11 11.05
N PRO A 191 -2.97 -31.98 10.17
CA PRO A 191 -2.40 -32.22 8.85
C PRO A 191 -2.41 -30.95 7.97
N ASN A 192 -3.22 -29.94 8.32
CA ASN A 192 -3.29 -28.65 7.63
C ASN A 192 -2.36 -27.59 8.26
N PHE A 193 -1.44 -27.96 9.17
CA PHE A 193 -0.57 -27.00 9.85
C PHE A 193 0.21 -26.14 8.86
N ASN A 194 0.10 -24.82 9.04
CA ASN A 194 0.82 -23.84 8.25
C ASN A 194 1.89 -23.17 9.12
N PHE A 195 3.14 -23.59 8.93
CA PHE A 195 4.30 -23.03 9.63
C PHE A 195 4.49 -21.51 9.42
N GLN A 196 3.92 -20.94 8.36
CA GLN A 196 3.98 -19.50 8.07
C GLN A 196 2.84 -18.71 8.70
N ALA A 197 1.82 -19.37 9.25
CA ALA A 197 0.64 -18.70 9.80
C ALA A 197 0.96 -18.05 11.16
N ASN A 198 0.57 -16.79 11.30
CA ASN A 198 0.68 -16.04 12.56
C ASN A 198 -0.68 -15.69 13.19
N VAL A 199 -1.78 -16.01 12.51
CA VAL A 199 -3.16 -15.84 12.98
C VAL A 199 -3.94 -17.11 12.65
N ASP A 200 -4.65 -17.66 13.64
CA ASP A 200 -5.51 -18.82 13.42
C ASP A 200 -6.74 -18.44 12.58
N ASP A 201 -6.98 -19.17 11.50
CA ASP A 201 -8.13 -18.99 10.62
C ASP A 201 -9.23 -20.06 10.80
N ALA A 202 -9.07 -20.92 11.81
CA ALA A 202 -9.95 -22.05 12.10
C ALA A 202 -10.11 -23.03 10.92
N SER A 203 -9.09 -23.14 10.05
CA SER A 203 -9.07 -24.09 8.91
C SER A 203 -8.41 -25.43 9.24
N CYS A 204 -8.00 -25.67 10.50
CA CYS A 204 -7.27 -26.87 10.90
C CYS A 204 -8.06 -28.19 10.67
N GLU A 205 -9.39 -28.13 10.70
CA GLU A 205 -10.27 -29.27 10.49
C GLU A 205 -11.34 -28.94 9.45
N GLY A 206 -11.70 -29.91 8.62
CA GLY A 206 -12.86 -29.78 7.74
C GLY A 206 -12.90 -30.78 6.57
N PRO A 207 -14.04 -30.82 5.85
CA PRO A 207 -14.27 -31.79 4.79
C PRO A 207 -13.40 -31.49 3.56
N VAL A 208 -12.96 -32.57 2.90
CA VAL A 208 -12.33 -32.49 1.58
C VAL A 208 -13.37 -32.02 0.58
N THR A 209 -13.06 -30.96 -0.16
CA THR A 209 -13.94 -30.44 -1.22
C THR A 209 -13.37 -30.83 -2.59
N ASN A 210 -14.25 -31.27 -3.50
CA ASN A 210 -13.87 -31.53 -4.88
C ASN A 210 -13.85 -30.19 -5.63
N LEU A 211 -12.68 -29.58 -5.72
CA LEU A 211 -12.48 -28.26 -6.30
C LEU A 211 -11.95 -28.40 -7.73
N SER A 212 -12.51 -27.61 -8.65
CA SER A 212 -12.06 -27.60 -10.05
C SER A 212 -11.73 -26.18 -10.51
N PHE A 213 -10.62 -26.06 -11.21
CA PHE A 213 -10.08 -24.81 -11.73
C PHE A 213 -10.34 -24.71 -13.24
N GLY A 214 -11.15 -23.73 -13.65
CA GLY A 214 -11.57 -23.54 -15.04
C GLY A 214 -10.68 -22.60 -15.85
N GLY A 215 -9.53 -22.22 -15.30
CA GLY A 215 -8.59 -21.29 -15.93
C GLY A 215 -8.80 -19.82 -15.52
N ILE A 216 -8.04 -18.94 -16.16
CA ILE A 216 -8.05 -17.49 -15.96
C ILE A 216 -8.18 -16.76 -17.29
N TYR A 217 -8.63 -15.51 -17.24
CA TYR A 217 -8.59 -14.59 -18.36
C TYR A 217 -8.50 -13.14 -17.87
N GLN A 218 -8.04 -12.24 -18.73
CA GLN A 218 -7.90 -10.82 -18.44
C GLN A 218 -8.55 -10.00 -19.55
N GLN A 219 -9.50 -9.15 -19.18
CA GLN A 219 -10.08 -8.16 -20.08
C GLN A 219 -9.34 -6.83 -19.92
N CYS A 220 -9.15 -6.11 -21.03
CA CYS A 220 -8.55 -4.79 -21.01
C CYS A 220 -9.41 -3.78 -21.76
N THR A 221 -9.64 -2.63 -21.13
CA THR A 221 -10.37 -1.49 -21.70
C THR A 221 -9.46 -0.27 -21.74
N ALA A 222 -9.17 0.25 -22.93
CA ALA A 222 -8.40 1.47 -23.09
C ALA A 222 -9.17 2.68 -22.51
N LEU A 223 -8.52 3.45 -21.61
CA LEU A 223 -9.11 4.66 -21.02
C LEU A 223 -8.67 5.94 -21.76
N THR A 224 -7.53 5.87 -22.44
CA THR A 224 -7.02 6.91 -23.34
C THR A 224 -7.00 6.39 -24.78
N SER A 225 -7.01 7.26 -25.79
CA SER A 225 -6.91 6.87 -27.21
C SER A 225 -5.75 5.91 -27.50
N ASP A 226 -4.61 6.15 -26.84
CA ASP A 226 -3.38 5.39 -27.04
C ASP A 226 -3.24 4.22 -26.03
N GLY A 227 -4.34 3.91 -25.32
CA GLY A 227 -4.40 2.86 -24.30
C GLY A 227 -4.38 1.44 -24.87
N ASN A 228 -4.71 1.27 -26.16
CA ASN A 228 -4.72 -0.05 -26.81
C ASN A 228 -3.37 -0.76 -26.75
N ALA A 229 -2.26 -0.02 -26.81
CA ALA A 229 -0.93 -0.59 -26.67
C ALA A 229 -0.68 -1.25 -25.31
N ILE A 230 -1.44 -0.90 -24.26
CA ILE A 230 -1.41 -1.67 -23.00
C ILE A 230 -2.24 -2.94 -23.16
N CYS A 231 -3.43 -2.82 -23.74
CA CYS A 231 -4.35 -3.95 -23.93
C CYS A 231 -3.81 -5.04 -24.85
N ASP A 232 -3.02 -4.70 -25.86
CA ASP A 232 -2.39 -5.67 -26.76
C ASP A 232 -1.44 -6.61 -26.00
N GLU A 233 -0.87 -6.16 -24.87
CA GLU A 233 0.02 -6.96 -24.02
C GLU A 233 -0.68 -7.62 -22.83
N THR A 234 -1.74 -7.01 -22.30
CA THR A 234 -2.38 -7.46 -21.04
C THR A 234 -3.68 -8.21 -21.24
N ALA A 235 -4.34 -8.07 -22.39
CA ALA A 235 -5.57 -8.81 -22.67
C ALA A 235 -5.23 -10.28 -22.96
N GLN A 236 -5.91 -11.18 -22.27
CA GLN A 236 -5.69 -12.62 -22.42
C GLN A 236 -7.00 -13.36 -22.31
N LYS A 237 -7.28 -14.21 -23.29
CA LYS A 237 -8.48 -15.06 -23.34
C LYS A 237 -8.24 -16.36 -22.57
N ASN A 238 -9.31 -16.99 -22.10
CA ASN A 238 -9.20 -18.31 -21.49
C ASN A 238 -8.87 -19.33 -22.58
N PRO A 239 -7.77 -20.09 -22.48
CA PRO A 239 -7.40 -21.07 -23.52
C PRO A 239 -8.45 -22.17 -23.75
N ALA A 240 -9.32 -22.44 -22.77
CA ALA A 240 -10.38 -23.45 -22.91
C ALA A 240 -11.55 -22.97 -23.78
N THR A 241 -11.84 -21.66 -23.79
CA THR A 241 -12.98 -21.09 -24.53
C THR A 241 -12.55 -20.31 -25.77
N GLY A 242 -11.28 -19.88 -25.83
CA GLY A 242 -10.81 -18.94 -26.86
C GLY A 242 -11.44 -17.55 -26.75
N ASP A 243 -12.05 -17.23 -25.60
CA ASP A 243 -12.73 -15.96 -25.35
C ASP A 243 -12.57 -15.49 -23.88
N TYR A 244 -13.08 -14.31 -23.56
CA TYR A 244 -13.06 -13.75 -22.20
C TYR A 244 -14.21 -14.31 -21.34
N SER A 245 -14.31 -15.63 -21.28
CA SER A 245 -15.39 -16.37 -20.62
C SER A 245 -14.91 -17.66 -19.96
N CYS A 246 -15.68 -18.15 -18.99
CA CYS A 246 -15.42 -19.45 -18.37
C CYS A 246 -16.04 -20.61 -19.17
N PRO A 247 -15.49 -21.83 -19.08
CA PRO A 247 -16.09 -23.02 -19.68
C PRO A 247 -17.48 -23.30 -19.09
N GLN A 248 -18.29 -24.09 -19.80
CA GLN A 248 -19.58 -24.56 -19.29
C GLN A 248 -19.42 -25.20 -17.91
N GLN A 249 -20.35 -24.94 -16.99
CA GLN A 249 -20.33 -25.41 -15.58
C GLN A 249 -19.31 -24.72 -14.66
N TYR A 250 -18.59 -23.70 -15.14
CA TYR A 250 -17.75 -22.84 -14.31
C TYR A 250 -18.34 -21.44 -14.18
N ASN A 251 -18.21 -20.87 -12.98
CA ASN A 251 -18.62 -19.52 -12.67
C ASN A 251 -17.43 -18.56 -12.76
N THR A 252 -17.70 -17.38 -13.32
CA THR A 252 -16.75 -16.26 -13.39
C THR A 252 -16.64 -15.54 -12.05
N THR A 253 -15.42 -15.26 -11.61
CA THR A 253 -15.16 -14.38 -10.45
C THR A 253 -14.16 -13.29 -10.84
N LEU A 254 -14.55 -12.02 -10.67
CA LEU A 254 -13.65 -10.88 -10.82
C LEU A 254 -12.68 -10.86 -9.64
N LEU A 255 -11.41 -11.10 -9.90
CA LEU A 255 -10.39 -11.09 -8.86
C LEU A 255 -9.91 -9.68 -8.55
N ARG A 256 -9.61 -8.88 -9.58
CA ARG A 256 -9.01 -7.55 -9.42
C ARG A 256 -9.24 -6.68 -10.66
N SER A 257 -9.54 -5.41 -10.44
CA SER A 257 -9.63 -4.36 -11.47
C SER A 257 -8.53 -3.29 -11.30
N GLU A 258 -7.47 -3.35 -12.10
CA GLU A 258 -6.31 -2.45 -12.03
C GLU A 258 -6.37 -1.34 -13.09
N THR A 259 -5.92 -0.13 -12.74
CA THR A 259 -5.68 0.93 -13.74
C THR A 259 -4.18 1.00 -14.01
N VAL A 260 -3.77 0.62 -15.22
CA VAL A 260 -2.36 0.60 -15.62
C VAL A 260 -2.03 1.90 -16.32
N GLU A 261 -1.00 2.57 -15.82
CA GLU A 261 -0.43 3.77 -16.42
C GLU A 261 0.94 3.45 -17.02
N ARG A 262 1.20 3.93 -18.24
CA ARG A 262 2.53 3.88 -18.85
C ARG A 262 2.91 5.23 -19.46
N GLY A 263 4.05 5.75 -19.04
CA GLY A 263 4.69 6.90 -19.66
C GLY A 263 5.26 6.53 -21.03
N TYR A 264 5.12 7.44 -21.98
CA TYR A 264 5.79 7.37 -23.27
C TYR A 264 6.16 8.78 -23.73
N ASN A 265 7.24 8.87 -24.49
CA ASN A 265 7.67 10.12 -25.07
C ASN A 265 6.93 10.31 -26.40
N HIS A 266 6.24 11.43 -26.53
CA HIS A 266 5.57 11.82 -27.75
C HIS A 266 6.22 13.09 -28.30
N TYR A 267 6.66 13.05 -29.55
CA TYR A 267 7.24 14.21 -30.22
C TYR A 267 6.11 15.08 -30.77
N GLU A 268 5.94 16.27 -30.20
CA GLU A 268 4.92 17.24 -30.59
C GLU A 268 5.56 18.49 -31.16
N CYS A 269 4.96 19.04 -32.20
CA CYS A 269 5.38 20.29 -32.80
C CYS A 269 4.22 21.29 -32.76
N HIS A 270 4.44 22.42 -32.09
CA HIS A 270 3.51 23.53 -32.06
C HIS A 270 3.95 24.60 -33.04
N ARG A 271 3.03 25.05 -33.89
CA ARG A 271 3.28 26.14 -34.84
C ARG A 271 2.78 27.44 -34.22
N HIS A 272 3.71 28.30 -33.83
CA HIS A 272 3.40 29.64 -33.32
C HIS A 272 3.44 30.66 -34.45
N CYS A 273 2.27 31.15 -34.84
CA CYS A 273 2.14 32.20 -35.84
C CYS A 273 1.95 33.57 -35.17
N ARG A 274 2.77 34.55 -35.54
CA ARG A 274 2.67 35.94 -35.10
C ARG A 274 2.63 36.88 -36.30
N LYS A 275 1.92 38.01 -36.17
CA LYS A 275 1.96 39.07 -37.19
C LYS A 275 3.35 39.70 -37.22
N CYS A 276 3.90 39.93 -38.41
CA CYS A 276 5.25 40.43 -38.65
C CYS A 276 5.27 41.35 -39.89
N GLY A 277 6.41 42.02 -40.13
CA GLY A 277 6.61 42.94 -41.26
C GLY A 277 6.12 44.38 -41.00
N PHE A 278 6.39 45.28 -41.96
CA PHE A 278 5.95 46.69 -41.86
C PHE A 278 4.41 46.75 -41.80
N LEU A 279 3.87 47.46 -40.80
CA LEU A 279 2.43 47.56 -40.52
C LEU A 279 1.69 46.24 -40.22
N TRP A 280 2.39 45.17 -39.78
CA TRP A 280 1.75 43.91 -39.34
C TRP A 280 0.97 43.19 -40.46
N LEU A 281 1.33 43.46 -41.73
CA LEU A 281 0.65 42.93 -42.91
C LEU A 281 1.05 41.50 -43.28
N SER A 282 2.09 40.93 -42.65
CA SER A 282 2.55 39.56 -42.89
C SER A 282 2.34 38.68 -41.65
N THR A 283 2.25 37.36 -41.84
CA THR A 283 2.17 36.39 -40.73
C THR A 283 3.39 35.49 -40.79
N CYS A 284 4.23 35.57 -39.76
CA CYS A 284 5.42 34.73 -39.60
C CYS A 284 5.07 33.60 -38.64
N CYS A 285 5.31 32.36 -39.04
CA CYS A 285 5.14 31.21 -38.17
C CYS A 285 6.49 30.58 -37.88
N ASP A 286 6.71 30.24 -36.62
CA ASP A 286 7.80 29.40 -36.17
C ASP A 286 7.24 28.06 -35.68
N GLN A 287 8.01 26.98 -35.82
CA GLN A 287 7.62 25.65 -35.37
C GLN A 287 8.56 25.22 -34.24
N THR A 288 8.02 25.20 -33.03
CA THR A 288 8.73 24.68 -31.86
C THR A 288 8.33 23.23 -31.66
N CYS A 289 9.31 22.34 -31.71
CA CYS A 289 9.09 20.93 -31.43
C CYS A 289 9.71 20.54 -30.10
N CYS A 290 9.00 19.73 -29.32
CA CYS A 290 9.46 19.21 -28.06
C CYS A 290 9.03 17.75 -27.85
N ASN A 291 9.84 17.01 -27.11
CA ASN A 291 9.43 15.71 -26.58
C ASN A 291 8.59 15.95 -25.33
N VAL A 292 7.32 15.56 -25.41
CA VAL A 292 6.37 15.64 -24.29
C VAL A 292 6.19 14.26 -23.71
N ASN A 293 6.31 14.14 -22.39
CA ASN A 293 6.01 12.89 -21.70
C ASN A 293 4.50 12.78 -21.51
N ARG A 294 3.87 11.89 -22.26
CA ARG A 294 2.45 11.57 -22.12
C ARG A 294 2.29 10.28 -21.33
N VAL A 295 1.11 10.10 -20.74
CA VAL A 295 0.74 8.85 -20.07
C VAL A 295 -0.49 8.29 -20.73
N ARG A 296 -0.37 7.04 -21.17
CA ARG A 296 -1.50 6.23 -21.62
C ARG A 296 -2.02 5.42 -20.46
N ARG A 297 -3.35 5.23 -20.42
CA ARG A 297 -4.05 4.52 -19.36
C ARG A 297 -4.96 3.44 -19.94
N ALA A 298 -5.00 2.30 -19.28
CA ALA A 298 -5.96 1.24 -19.56
C ALA A 298 -6.41 0.57 -18.25
N LYS A 299 -7.66 0.09 -18.25
CA LYS A 299 -8.23 -0.68 -17.15
C LYS A 299 -8.08 -2.16 -17.48
N VAL A 300 -7.44 -2.93 -16.59
CA VAL A 300 -7.22 -4.37 -16.71
C VAL A 300 -8.01 -5.10 -15.62
N GLU A 301 -8.91 -5.97 -16.03
CA GLU A 301 -9.76 -6.76 -15.16
C GLU A 301 -9.39 -8.23 -15.25
N THR A 302 -8.92 -8.78 -14.13
CA THR A 302 -8.46 -10.18 -14.05
C THR A 302 -9.57 -11.05 -13.46
N TYR A 303 -9.90 -12.12 -14.17
CA TYR A 303 -10.94 -13.07 -13.80
C TYR A 303 -10.37 -14.48 -13.67
N TRP A 304 -11.03 -15.28 -12.85
CA TRP A 304 -10.76 -16.71 -12.75
C TRP A 304 -12.06 -17.51 -12.68
N CYS A 305 -11.96 -18.78 -13.07
CA CYS A 305 -13.09 -19.67 -13.23
C CYS A 305 -13.05 -20.78 -12.18
N SER A 306 -14.15 -20.96 -11.46
CA SER A 306 -14.29 -21.99 -10.43
C SER A 306 -15.61 -22.75 -10.57
N SER A 307 -15.64 -23.99 -10.11
CA SER A 307 -16.89 -24.76 -10.01
C SER A 307 -17.00 -25.40 -8.64
N THR A 308 -18.19 -25.27 -8.04
CA THR A 308 -18.59 -25.97 -6.80
C THR A 308 -19.39 -27.24 -7.09
N GLN A 309 -19.73 -27.48 -8.37
CA GLN A 309 -20.47 -28.65 -8.80
C GLN A 309 -19.51 -29.82 -9.03
N LYS A 310 -20.04 -31.06 -8.95
CA LYS A 310 -19.28 -32.24 -9.38
C LYS A 310 -19.03 -32.12 -10.89
N THR A 311 -17.78 -31.86 -11.25
CA THR A 311 -17.34 -31.78 -12.64
C THR A 311 -16.87 -33.15 -13.14
N PRO A 312 -16.89 -33.42 -14.46
CA PRO A 312 -16.40 -34.68 -15.01
C PRO A 312 -14.94 -34.96 -14.63
N GLU A 313 -14.56 -36.24 -14.58
CA GLU A 313 -13.16 -36.64 -14.39
C GLU A 313 -12.31 -36.07 -15.54
N TYR A 314 -11.18 -35.44 -15.20
CA TYR A 314 -10.30 -34.71 -16.15
C TYR A 314 -10.88 -33.42 -16.76
N SER A 315 -11.74 -32.72 -16.03
CA SER A 315 -12.20 -31.38 -16.42
C SER A 315 -11.45 -30.26 -15.69
N GLY A 316 -11.13 -29.22 -16.45
CA GLY A 316 -10.44 -28.03 -15.96
C GLY A 316 -8.93 -28.04 -16.25
N TYR A 317 -8.19 -27.32 -15.41
CA TYR A 317 -6.75 -27.18 -15.50
C TYR A 317 -6.07 -27.65 -14.21
N LEU A 318 -4.92 -28.29 -14.38
CA LEU A 318 -3.94 -28.51 -13.33
C LEU A 318 -3.21 -27.20 -13.02
N PHE A 319 -3.01 -26.93 -11.74
CA PHE A 319 -2.29 -25.75 -11.27
C PHE A 319 -0.83 -26.10 -10.98
N GLY A 320 0.09 -25.35 -11.61
CA GLY A 320 1.54 -25.57 -11.53
C GLY A 320 2.30 -24.45 -10.84
N GLY A 321 1.63 -23.66 -9.98
CA GLY A 321 2.23 -22.53 -9.27
C GLY A 321 2.18 -21.20 -10.03
N LEU A 322 2.74 -20.17 -9.40
CA LEU A 322 2.88 -18.82 -9.96
C LEU A 322 4.35 -18.39 -9.96
N PHE A 323 4.70 -17.47 -10.86
CA PHE A 323 5.98 -16.77 -10.81
C PHE A 323 5.86 -15.35 -11.35
N ARG A 324 6.85 -14.52 -11.05
CA ARG A 324 6.98 -13.14 -11.53
C ARG A 324 8.47 -12.77 -11.58
N PRO A 325 8.89 -11.75 -12.34
CA PRO A 325 10.20 -11.13 -12.12
C PRO A 325 10.41 -10.80 -10.62
N GLY A 326 11.41 -11.44 -10.00
CA GLY A 326 11.71 -11.30 -8.57
C GLY A 326 10.99 -12.28 -7.63
N MET A 327 10.10 -13.14 -8.13
CA MET A 327 9.40 -14.18 -7.36
C MET A 327 9.44 -15.51 -8.13
N GLN A 328 10.26 -16.44 -7.65
CA GLN A 328 10.39 -17.77 -8.24
C GLN A 328 9.18 -18.65 -7.91
N ASN A 329 8.81 -19.53 -8.84
CA ASN A 329 7.84 -20.59 -8.57
C ASN A 329 8.45 -21.57 -7.55
N PRO A 330 7.82 -21.79 -6.38
CA PRO A 330 8.37 -22.70 -5.37
C PRO A 330 8.56 -24.14 -5.86
N LEU A 331 7.78 -24.59 -6.86
CA LEU A 331 7.89 -25.94 -7.43
C LEU A 331 9.15 -26.12 -8.28
N THR A 332 9.48 -25.12 -9.11
CA THR A 332 10.61 -25.20 -10.04
C THR A 332 11.85 -24.50 -9.51
N LYS A 333 11.72 -23.72 -8.43
CA LYS A 333 12.76 -22.82 -7.89
C LYS A 333 13.34 -21.88 -8.95
N SER A 334 12.50 -21.49 -9.91
CA SER A 334 12.87 -20.65 -11.05
C SER A 334 11.70 -19.78 -11.50
N ASN A 335 11.95 -18.79 -12.36
CA ASN A 335 10.90 -17.95 -12.95
C ASN A 335 10.28 -18.62 -14.19
N ASN A 336 9.92 -19.90 -14.08
CA ASN A 336 9.35 -20.66 -15.19
C ASN A 336 8.35 -21.72 -14.70
N CYS A 337 7.51 -22.19 -15.63
CA CYS A 337 6.55 -23.26 -15.37
C CYS A 337 7.20 -24.66 -15.31
N PRO A 338 6.59 -25.62 -14.59
CA PRO A 338 6.97 -27.02 -14.65
C PRO A 338 6.84 -27.60 -16.08
N PRO A 339 7.47 -28.75 -16.38
CA PRO A 339 7.29 -29.43 -17.67
C PRO A 339 5.81 -29.74 -17.95
N ASN A 340 5.37 -29.56 -19.20
CA ASN A 340 3.98 -29.73 -19.66
C ASN A 340 2.98 -28.71 -19.09
N TYR A 341 3.46 -27.58 -18.55
CA TYR A 341 2.64 -26.43 -18.18
C TYR A 341 2.95 -25.24 -19.08
N PHE A 342 1.91 -24.49 -19.43
CA PHE A 342 2.04 -23.24 -20.17
C PHE A 342 1.72 -22.04 -19.27
N PRO A 343 2.44 -20.92 -19.42
CA PRO A 343 2.20 -19.73 -18.62
C PRO A 343 1.03 -18.91 -19.17
N GLN A 344 0.29 -18.26 -18.27
CA GLN A 344 -0.78 -17.31 -18.58
C GLN A 344 -0.57 -16.02 -17.78
N HIS A 345 -0.70 -14.87 -18.43
CA HIS A 345 -0.66 -13.55 -17.78
C HIS A 345 -1.69 -13.48 -16.65
N PHE A 346 -1.25 -12.92 -15.53
CA PHE A 346 -2.05 -12.78 -14.33
C PHE A 346 -1.68 -11.45 -13.66
N LEU A 347 -2.67 -10.57 -13.51
CA LEU A 347 -2.49 -9.18 -13.06
C LEU A 347 -1.63 -8.33 -14.02
N SER A 348 -1.59 -7.02 -13.77
CA SER A 348 -0.84 -6.05 -14.58
C SER A 348 0.66 -6.01 -14.31
N ASN A 349 1.12 -6.78 -13.33
CA ASN A 349 2.42 -6.62 -12.72
C ASN A 349 3.50 -7.55 -13.33
N GLY A 350 3.14 -8.34 -14.35
CA GLY A 350 4.02 -9.31 -15.02
C GLY A 350 4.08 -10.66 -14.33
N MET A 351 3.12 -10.97 -13.46
CA MET A 351 2.96 -12.29 -12.88
C MET A 351 2.33 -13.25 -13.89
N MET A 352 2.72 -14.51 -13.77
CA MET A 352 2.28 -15.59 -14.65
C MET A 352 1.76 -16.75 -13.78
N VAL A 353 0.65 -17.35 -14.22
CA VAL A 353 0.09 -18.59 -13.66
C VAL A 353 0.43 -19.74 -14.58
N CYS A 354 0.93 -20.83 -14.01
CA CYS A 354 1.23 -22.05 -14.75
C CYS A 354 0.02 -22.98 -14.76
N MET A 355 -0.48 -23.31 -15.94
CA MET A 355 -1.63 -24.19 -16.12
C MET A 355 -1.30 -25.33 -17.08
N SER A 356 -1.94 -26.48 -16.89
CA SER A 356 -1.85 -27.62 -17.82
C SER A 356 -3.19 -28.31 -17.95
N ASN A 357 -3.51 -28.78 -19.15
CA ASN A 357 -4.64 -29.68 -19.43
C ASN A 357 -4.16 -31.10 -19.75
N ASP A 358 -2.86 -31.37 -19.63
CA ASP A 358 -2.28 -32.70 -19.79
C ASP A 358 -2.27 -33.42 -18.43
N TYR A 359 -3.31 -34.22 -18.20
CA TYR A 359 -3.47 -34.99 -16.96
C TYR A 359 -2.54 -36.19 -16.88
N GLU A 360 -1.97 -36.66 -17.99
CA GLU A 360 -1.06 -37.80 -17.99
C GLU A 360 0.33 -37.38 -17.52
N ALA A 361 0.89 -36.33 -18.14
CA ALA A 361 2.25 -35.89 -17.86
C ALA A 361 2.30 -34.74 -16.82
N GLY A 362 1.23 -33.95 -16.69
CA GLY A 362 1.18 -32.77 -15.82
C GLY A 362 0.85 -33.07 -14.36
N THR A 363 0.15 -34.16 -14.06
CA THR A 363 -0.28 -34.53 -12.69
C THR A 363 0.89 -34.68 -11.72
N ARG A 364 2.07 -35.09 -12.20
CA ARG A 364 3.28 -35.23 -11.38
C ARG A 364 3.70 -33.92 -10.68
N PHE A 365 3.47 -32.78 -11.32
CA PHE A 365 3.82 -31.45 -10.80
C PHE A 365 2.60 -30.61 -10.41
N SER A 366 1.40 -31.23 -10.42
CA SER A 366 0.17 -30.52 -10.06
C SER A 366 0.10 -30.30 -8.56
N VAL A 367 -0.28 -29.09 -8.18
CA VAL A 367 -0.58 -28.75 -6.81
C VAL A 367 -2.08 -28.60 -6.67
N PRO A 368 -2.72 -29.27 -5.69
CA PRO A 368 -4.15 -29.07 -5.46
C PRO A 368 -4.43 -27.61 -5.13
N PHE A 369 -5.32 -27.02 -5.92
CA PHE A 369 -5.59 -25.59 -5.92
C PHE A 369 -7.04 -25.33 -5.52
N ALA A 370 -7.22 -24.39 -4.59
CA ALA A 370 -8.50 -24.10 -3.96
C ALA A 370 -8.97 -22.65 -4.15
N GLY A 371 -8.45 -21.97 -5.16
CA GLY A 371 -8.99 -20.70 -5.62
C GLY A 371 -8.11 -19.48 -5.34
N PHE A 372 -8.51 -18.38 -5.98
CA PHE A 372 -7.96 -17.05 -5.76
C PHE A 372 -8.98 -16.17 -5.03
N PHE A 373 -8.49 -15.24 -4.23
CA PHE A 373 -9.30 -14.19 -3.64
C PHE A 373 -8.46 -12.93 -3.42
N SER A 374 -9.11 -11.80 -3.19
CA SER A 374 -8.46 -10.51 -3.04
C SER A 374 -9.20 -9.62 -2.05
N CYS A 375 -8.68 -8.41 -1.83
CA CYS A 375 -9.40 -7.38 -1.09
C CYS A 375 -10.74 -6.97 -1.74
N GLN A 376 -10.96 -7.28 -3.03
CA GLN A 376 -12.17 -6.91 -3.78
C GLN A 376 -13.18 -8.06 -3.90
N SER A 377 -12.72 -9.31 -3.79
CA SER A 377 -13.57 -10.48 -4.01
C SER A 377 -13.10 -11.66 -3.16
N GLY A 378 -14.04 -12.27 -2.44
CA GLY A 378 -13.77 -13.48 -1.65
C GLY A 378 -13.72 -14.74 -2.50
N ASN A 379 -13.35 -15.85 -1.86
CA ASN A 379 -13.20 -17.12 -2.54
C ASN A 379 -14.56 -17.83 -2.69
N PRO A 380 -15.11 -18.03 -3.90
CA PRO A 380 -16.38 -18.73 -4.12
C PRO A 380 -16.34 -20.18 -3.59
N LEU A 381 -15.17 -20.81 -3.58
CA LEU A 381 -14.97 -22.17 -3.06
C LEU A 381 -15.03 -22.24 -1.53
N ALA A 382 -14.97 -21.08 -0.86
CA ALA A 382 -15.17 -20.92 0.58
C ALA A 382 -16.45 -20.11 0.87
N ASN A 383 -17.52 -20.32 0.10
CA ASN A 383 -18.80 -19.61 0.22
C ASN A 383 -18.67 -18.08 0.09
N GLY A 384 -17.73 -17.60 -0.72
CA GLY A 384 -17.48 -16.18 -0.94
C GLY A 384 -16.74 -15.48 0.20
N GLN A 385 -16.22 -16.22 1.18
CA GLN A 385 -15.46 -15.65 2.29
C GLN A 385 -14.01 -15.40 1.88
N ASN A 386 -13.35 -14.43 2.52
CA ASN A 386 -11.94 -14.09 2.30
C ASN A 386 -11.01 -15.05 3.05
N ARG A 387 -11.19 -16.36 2.83
CA ARG A 387 -10.36 -17.42 3.43
C ARG A 387 -10.23 -18.61 2.49
N CYS A 388 -9.30 -19.51 2.80
CA CYS A 388 -9.20 -20.78 2.11
C CYS A 388 -10.26 -21.78 2.60
N PRO A 389 -10.69 -22.71 1.72
CA PRO A 389 -11.43 -23.89 2.15
C PRO A 389 -10.60 -24.72 3.14
N PRO A 390 -11.23 -25.57 3.97
CA PRO A 390 -10.50 -26.43 4.89
C PRO A 390 -9.47 -27.30 4.16
N GLN A 391 -8.34 -27.60 4.81
CA GLN A 391 -7.17 -28.34 4.27
C GLN A 391 -6.29 -27.59 3.27
N PHE A 392 -6.59 -26.32 3.00
CA PHE A 392 -5.76 -25.46 2.15
C PHE A 392 -5.18 -24.32 2.98
N SER A 393 -3.92 -23.98 2.72
CA SER A 393 -3.25 -22.80 3.24
C SER A 393 -3.31 -21.66 2.23
N GLN A 394 -3.50 -20.44 2.74
CA GLN A 394 -3.39 -19.24 1.93
C GLN A 394 -1.93 -18.83 1.73
N HIS A 395 -1.65 -18.32 0.53
CA HIS A 395 -0.36 -17.79 0.15
C HIS A 395 -0.56 -16.46 -0.59
N LEU A 396 0.34 -15.50 -0.37
CA LEU A 396 0.33 -14.26 -1.14
C LEU A 396 0.82 -14.53 -2.56
N ALA A 397 -0.01 -14.20 -3.55
CA ALA A 397 0.42 -14.09 -4.94
C ALA A 397 1.07 -12.72 -5.17
N ALA A 398 0.32 -11.64 -4.96
CA ALA A 398 0.80 -10.28 -5.22
C ALA A 398 0.13 -9.24 -4.33
N ILE A 399 0.74 -8.05 -4.28
CA ILE A 399 0.11 -6.83 -3.78
C ILE A 399 0.01 -5.86 -4.95
N SER A 400 -1.22 -5.44 -5.28
CA SER A 400 -1.52 -4.52 -6.38
C SER A 400 -2.21 -3.27 -5.83
N ASP A 401 -1.49 -2.15 -5.81
CA ASP A 401 -1.93 -0.85 -5.29
C ASP A 401 -2.58 -0.97 -3.91
N GLY A 402 -1.89 -1.71 -3.03
CA GLY A 402 -2.34 -1.97 -1.67
C GLY A 402 -3.39 -3.07 -1.50
N CYS A 403 -3.97 -3.59 -2.58
CA CYS A 403 -4.86 -4.74 -2.53
C CYS A 403 -4.05 -6.04 -2.52
N GLN A 404 -4.27 -6.90 -1.53
CA GLN A 404 -3.69 -8.24 -1.53
C GLN A 404 -4.43 -9.17 -2.50
N ILE A 405 -3.67 -9.99 -3.20
CA ILE A 405 -4.17 -11.11 -4.00
C ILE A 405 -3.58 -12.38 -3.39
N LEU A 406 -4.47 -13.24 -2.92
CA LEU A 406 -4.17 -14.47 -2.20
C LEU A 406 -4.65 -15.67 -3.02
N TYR A 407 -4.01 -16.81 -2.79
CA TYR A 407 -4.39 -18.07 -3.41
C TYR A 407 -4.26 -19.22 -2.42
N CYS A 408 -5.06 -20.25 -2.64
CA CYS A 408 -5.14 -21.41 -1.75
C CYS A 408 -4.51 -22.63 -2.42
N VAL A 409 -3.55 -23.26 -1.74
CA VAL A 409 -3.02 -24.58 -2.11
C VAL A 409 -3.03 -25.50 -0.91
N GLN A 410 -2.93 -26.81 -1.16
CA GLN A 410 -2.90 -27.77 -0.07
C GLN A 410 -1.71 -27.49 0.86
N SER A 411 -1.97 -27.53 2.16
CA SER A 411 -0.92 -27.35 3.18
C SER A 411 0.16 -28.42 3.06
N GLY A 412 1.38 -28.09 3.46
CA GLY A 412 2.54 -28.97 3.32
C GLY A 412 3.30 -28.76 2.01
N VAL A 413 2.65 -28.26 0.96
CA VAL A 413 3.28 -28.13 -0.37
C VAL A 413 4.31 -27.00 -0.40
N PHE A 414 3.99 -25.86 0.23
CA PHE A 414 4.85 -24.68 0.28
C PHE A 414 5.18 -24.22 1.71
N THR A 415 4.84 -25.02 2.72
CA THR A 415 4.97 -24.63 4.14
C THR A 415 6.31 -25.00 4.77
N GLY A 416 7.22 -25.66 4.04
CA GLY A 416 8.56 -25.98 4.54
C GLY A 416 9.56 -24.84 4.32
N GLY A 417 10.34 -24.47 5.35
CA GLY A 417 11.44 -23.54 5.22
C GLY A 417 11.62 -22.59 6.41
N GLN A 418 12.21 -21.43 6.15
CA GLN A 418 12.35 -20.33 7.10
C GLN A 418 11.08 -19.47 7.13
N LEU A 419 10.81 -18.80 8.25
CA LEU A 419 9.72 -17.82 8.33
C LEU A 419 9.93 -16.69 7.31
N ILE A 420 8.85 -16.29 6.63
CA ILE A 420 8.88 -15.20 5.67
C ILE A 420 9.27 -13.90 6.39
N PRO A 421 10.23 -13.12 5.85
CA PRO A 421 10.59 -11.84 6.45
C PRO A 421 9.44 -10.84 6.37
N ILE A 422 9.40 -9.93 7.33
CA ILE A 422 8.43 -8.84 7.39
C ILE A 422 8.49 -8.01 6.10
N ARG A 423 7.32 -7.75 5.51
CA ARG A 423 7.17 -6.90 4.33
C ARG A 423 7.07 -5.45 4.75
N LEU A 424 8.01 -4.64 4.24
CA LEU A 424 8.10 -3.23 4.52
C LEU A 424 7.35 -2.40 3.46
N PRO A 425 6.70 -1.28 3.84
CA PRO A 425 6.15 -0.33 2.89
C PRO A 425 7.27 0.32 2.03
N PRO A 426 6.95 0.88 0.85
CA PRO A 426 5.61 1.12 0.31
C PRO A 426 4.99 -0.08 -0.43
N PHE A 427 3.68 -0.23 -0.31
CA PHE A 427 2.90 -1.30 -0.96
C PHE A 427 2.21 -0.88 -2.26
N ALA A 428 2.45 0.36 -2.71
CA ALA A 428 1.93 0.93 -3.93
C ALA A 428 3.06 1.58 -4.72
N ARG A 429 2.93 1.58 -6.05
CA ARG A 429 3.87 2.28 -6.92
C ARG A 429 3.56 3.79 -6.89
N PRO A 430 4.58 4.66 -6.96
CA PRO A 430 4.33 6.09 -7.11
C PRO A 430 3.60 6.35 -8.44
N PRO A 431 2.63 7.29 -8.48
CA PRO A 431 1.93 7.63 -9.72
C PRO A 431 2.90 8.22 -10.75
N MET A 432 2.69 7.94 -12.04
CA MET A 432 3.59 8.43 -13.11
C MET A 432 3.42 9.92 -13.40
N ILE A 433 2.28 10.51 -13.04
CA ILE A 433 2.02 11.94 -13.10
C ILE A 433 1.70 12.42 -11.68
N SER A 434 2.49 13.36 -11.17
CA SER A 434 2.04 14.27 -10.12
C SER A 434 0.81 15.00 -10.67
N MET A 435 -0.37 14.82 -10.07
CA MET A 435 -1.59 15.56 -10.44
C MET A 435 -1.24 17.01 -10.78
N ILE A 436 -1.86 17.56 -11.84
CA ILE A 436 -1.90 19.00 -12.08
C ILE A 436 -2.33 19.61 -10.75
N ALA A 437 -1.42 20.32 -10.08
CA ALA A 437 -1.68 20.87 -8.77
C ALA A 437 -2.82 21.88 -8.92
N THR A 438 -4.05 21.46 -8.61
CA THR A 438 -5.14 22.38 -8.37
C THR A 438 -4.73 23.13 -7.11
N ASN A 439 -4.19 24.34 -7.27
CA ASN A 439 -3.75 25.16 -6.15
C ASN A 439 -4.97 25.46 -5.28
N THR A 440 -5.20 24.65 -4.23
CA THR A 440 -6.28 24.91 -3.27
C THR A 440 -5.96 26.20 -2.56
N VAL A 441 -6.77 27.24 -2.83
CA VAL A 441 -6.57 28.60 -2.30
C VAL A 441 -7.26 28.77 -0.94
N ALA A 442 -8.35 28.04 -0.68
CA ALA A 442 -9.13 28.16 0.55
C ALA A 442 -9.63 26.80 1.07
N VAL A 443 -9.75 26.67 2.39
CA VAL A 443 -10.38 25.54 3.10
C VAL A 443 -11.42 26.09 4.06
N MET A 444 -12.69 25.72 3.87
CA MET A 444 -13.80 26.07 4.76
C MET A 444 -13.96 24.97 5.81
N THR A 445 -14.17 25.35 7.08
CA THR A 445 -14.38 24.40 8.19
C THR A 445 -15.78 24.60 8.79
N GLU A 446 -16.32 23.61 9.49
CA GLU A 446 -17.59 23.81 10.21
C GLU A 446 -17.37 24.79 11.38
N GLY A 447 -18.01 25.95 11.30
CA GLY A 447 -17.79 27.12 12.17
C GLY A 447 -17.32 28.35 11.37
N ASP A 448 -17.31 29.53 11.99
CA ASP A 448 -16.95 30.83 11.37
C ASP A 448 -15.46 30.93 10.93
N HIS A 449 -14.73 29.82 10.90
CA HIS A 449 -13.29 29.77 10.68
C HIS A 449 -13.01 29.24 9.26
N SER A 450 -12.56 30.13 8.39
CA SER A 450 -12.08 29.79 7.04
C SER A 450 -10.56 29.97 6.97
N TRP A 451 -9.86 29.17 6.18
CA TRP A 451 -8.42 29.27 6.00
C TRP A 451 -8.07 29.62 4.55
N VAL A 452 -7.11 30.52 4.36
CA VAL A 452 -6.62 30.97 3.04
C VAL A 452 -5.12 30.74 2.94
N ARG A 453 -4.69 30.28 1.77
CA ARG A 453 -3.28 30.12 1.44
C ARG A 453 -2.74 31.40 0.81
N VAL A 454 -1.73 31.99 1.43
CA VAL A 454 -1.11 33.23 0.93
C VAL A 454 -0.24 32.91 -0.30
N GLY A 455 -0.47 33.61 -1.42
CA GLY A 455 0.11 33.27 -2.74
C GLY A 455 1.65 33.25 -2.79
N GLU A 456 2.32 34.21 -2.13
CA GLU A 456 3.79 34.30 -2.15
C GLU A 456 4.46 33.36 -1.14
N THR A 457 3.92 33.24 0.07
CA THR A 457 4.54 32.47 1.17
C THR A 457 4.06 31.02 1.22
N LYS A 458 2.97 30.68 0.52
CA LYS A 458 2.30 29.38 0.53
C LYS A 458 1.82 28.91 1.91
N MET A 459 1.88 29.77 2.94
CA MET A 459 1.44 29.49 4.30
C MET A 459 -0.08 29.62 4.44
N TRP A 460 -0.66 28.87 5.37
CA TRP A 460 -2.07 28.94 5.71
C TRP A 460 -2.29 29.96 6.83
N ARG A 461 -3.34 30.77 6.70
CA ARG A 461 -3.81 31.66 7.75
C ARG A 461 -5.33 31.67 7.82
N LEU A 462 -5.86 32.07 8.98
CA LEU A 462 -7.28 32.34 9.11
C LEU A 462 -7.68 33.50 8.18
N ALA A 463 -8.82 33.31 7.50
CA ALA A 463 -9.43 34.26 6.59
C ALA A 463 -10.05 35.41 7.39
N LYS A 464 -9.88 36.63 6.90
CA LYS A 464 -10.64 37.77 7.43
C LYS A 464 -12.07 37.74 6.85
N PRO A 465 -13.10 38.22 7.57
CA PRO A 465 -14.47 38.26 7.06
C PRO A 465 -14.63 38.91 5.68
N ASP A 466 -13.88 39.99 5.40
CA ASP A 466 -13.89 40.68 4.10
C ASP A 466 -13.34 39.82 2.96
N GLU A 467 -12.36 38.95 3.25
CA GLU A 467 -11.76 38.03 2.28
C GLU A 467 -12.70 36.87 1.98
N ILE A 468 -13.51 36.44 2.96
CA ILE A 468 -14.55 35.41 2.79
C ILE A 468 -15.59 35.87 1.77
N ASN A 469 -16.05 37.13 1.87
CA ASN A 469 -17.00 37.72 0.93
C ASN A 469 -16.43 37.86 -0.50
N GLN A 470 -15.14 38.21 -0.64
CA GLN A 470 -14.47 38.28 -1.94
C GLN A 470 -14.23 36.89 -2.56
N MET A 471 -13.98 35.86 -1.75
CA MET A 471 -13.84 34.49 -2.25
C MET A 471 -15.18 33.90 -2.68
N ALA A 472 -16.26 34.14 -1.92
CA ALA A 472 -17.61 33.72 -2.28
C ALA A 472 -18.02 34.27 -3.66
N SER A 473 -17.74 35.55 -3.92
CA SER A 473 -18.04 36.16 -5.23
C SER A 473 -17.20 35.59 -6.39
N MET A 474 -15.96 35.16 -6.16
CA MET A 474 -15.15 34.47 -7.18
C MET A 474 -15.73 33.11 -7.59
N PHE A 475 -16.28 32.34 -6.65
CA PHE A 475 -16.94 31.06 -6.96
C PHE A 475 -18.28 31.29 -7.69
N ASP A 476 -19.04 32.32 -7.32
CA ASP A 476 -20.26 32.72 -8.05
C ASP A 476 -19.96 33.17 -9.49
N THR A 477 -18.83 33.84 -9.72
CA THR A 477 -18.45 34.35 -11.06
C THR A 477 -18.00 33.23 -12.03
N SER A 478 -17.61 32.06 -11.53
CA SER A 478 -17.30 30.90 -12.40
C SER A 478 -18.54 30.32 -13.11
N SER A 479 -19.74 30.77 -12.72
CA SER A 479 -21.01 30.46 -13.37
C SER A 479 -21.53 31.56 -14.31
N SER A 480 -20.89 32.73 -14.40
CA SER A 480 -21.37 33.83 -15.25
C SER A 480 -20.75 33.77 -16.65
N GLN A 481 -21.41 33.02 -17.52
CA GLN A 481 -21.34 33.27 -18.95
C GLN A 481 -21.74 34.75 -19.19
N MET A 482 -20.86 35.55 -19.81
CA MET A 482 -21.09 36.97 -20.08
C MET A 482 -22.52 37.22 -20.59
N SER A 483 -23.29 38.03 -19.88
CA SER A 483 -24.66 38.40 -20.23
C SER A 483 -24.69 39.04 -21.63
N GLY A 484 -25.69 38.67 -22.44
CA GLY A 484 -25.88 39.17 -23.80
C GLY A 484 -25.89 40.71 -23.94
N GLY A 485 -26.11 41.43 -22.83
CA GLY A 485 -26.01 42.89 -22.77
C GLY A 485 -24.61 43.47 -23.02
N GLU A 486 -23.54 42.81 -22.56
CA GLU A 486 -22.17 43.29 -22.78
C GLU A 486 -21.70 43.08 -24.22
N LYS A 487 -22.15 41.99 -24.87
CA LYS A 487 -21.90 41.73 -26.29
C LYS A 487 -22.59 42.75 -27.19
N ALA A 488 -23.80 43.18 -26.81
CA ALA A 488 -24.53 44.23 -27.51
C ALA A 488 -23.85 45.61 -27.33
N GLY A 489 -23.36 45.93 -26.13
CA GLY A 489 -22.67 47.19 -25.86
C GLY A 489 -21.40 47.41 -26.69
N VAL A 490 -20.57 46.38 -26.83
CA VAL A 490 -19.34 46.43 -27.63
C VAL A 490 -19.65 46.53 -29.13
N ALA A 491 -20.67 45.81 -29.63
CA ALA A 491 -21.08 45.88 -31.03
C ALA A 491 -21.66 47.25 -31.40
N ILE A 492 -22.48 47.85 -30.53
CA ILE A 492 -23.04 49.19 -30.74
C ILE A 492 -21.94 50.25 -30.69
N GLY A 493 -20.98 50.12 -29.76
CA GLY A 493 -19.83 51.03 -29.67
C GLY A 493 -18.98 51.04 -30.95
N VAL A 494 -18.70 49.85 -31.52
CA VAL A 494 -17.94 49.74 -32.77
C VAL A 494 -18.71 50.30 -33.97
N MET A 495 -20.04 50.07 -34.04
CA MET A 495 -20.87 50.61 -35.12
C MET A 495 -20.97 52.14 -35.08
N ILE A 496 -21.06 52.75 -33.89
CA ILE A 496 -21.06 54.21 -33.75
C ILE A 496 -19.69 54.79 -34.15
N LEU A 497 -18.59 54.11 -33.80
CA LEU A 497 -17.25 54.58 -34.14
C LEU A 497 -16.98 54.50 -35.66
N VAL A 498 -17.44 53.43 -36.32
CA VAL A 498 -17.40 53.32 -37.80
C VAL A 498 -18.28 54.39 -38.46
N ALA A 499 -19.48 54.66 -37.92
CA ALA A 499 -20.35 55.71 -38.44
C ALA A 499 -19.72 57.11 -38.30
N LEU A 500 -19.04 57.40 -37.17
CA LEU A 500 -18.33 58.66 -36.96
C LEU A 500 -17.12 58.80 -37.89
N VAL A 501 -16.38 57.72 -38.17
CA VAL A 501 -15.27 57.73 -39.14
C VAL A 501 -15.79 57.93 -40.57
N MET A 502 -16.92 57.31 -40.94
CA MET A 502 -17.57 57.54 -42.23
C MET A 502 -18.12 58.97 -42.36
N ALA A 503 -18.73 59.52 -41.31
CA ALA A 503 -19.18 60.91 -41.30
C ALA A 503 -18.00 61.90 -41.37
N GLY A 504 -16.90 61.62 -40.66
CA GLY A 504 -15.67 62.42 -40.69
C GLY A 504 -15.00 62.40 -42.06
N THR A 505 -14.92 61.24 -42.72
CA THR A 505 -14.38 61.13 -44.08
C THR A 505 -15.27 61.83 -45.11
N VAL A 506 -16.59 61.73 -45.01
CA VAL A 506 -17.53 62.47 -45.86
C VAL A 506 -17.46 63.98 -45.61
N PHE A 507 -17.31 64.43 -44.36
CA PHE A 507 -17.13 65.85 -44.03
C PHE A 507 -15.82 66.41 -44.59
N ILE A 508 -14.72 65.64 -44.49
CA ILE A 508 -13.42 66.01 -45.07
C ILE A 508 -13.48 66.03 -46.60
N MET A 509 -14.16 65.08 -47.24
CA MET A 509 -14.36 65.07 -48.70
C MET A 509 -15.28 66.22 -49.16
N LYS A 510 -16.30 66.59 -48.37
CA LYS A 510 -17.18 67.74 -48.64
C LYS A 510 -16.48 69.09 -48.40
N ARG A 511 -15.51 69.14 -47.48
CA ARG A 511 -14.62 70.31 -47.29
C ARG A 511 -13.57 70.43 -48.41
N ARG A 512 -13.03 69.31 -48.92
CA ARG A 512 -12.12 69.31 -50.09
C ARG A 512 -12.80 69.68 -51.41
N LYS A 513 -14.11 69.40 -51.56
CA LYS A 513 -14.88 69.86 -52.75
C LYS A 513 -15.24 71.36 -52.76
N ARG A 514 -14.97 72.12 -51.68
CA ARG A 514 -15.10 73.59 -51.66
C ARG A 514 -13.79 74.35 -51.89
N PHE A 515 -12.67 73.67 -52.04
CA PHE A 515 -11.35 74.26 -52.32
C PHE A 515 -10.62 73.45 -53.41
N SER A 516 -11.11 73.53 -54.64
CA SER A 516 -10.30 73.37 -55.87
C SER A 516 -11.18 73.63 -57.09
N ALA A 517 -11.47 74.90 -57.32
CA ALA A 517 -11.60 75.41 -58.68
C ALA A 517 -10.28 76.11 -58.98
N ILE A 518 -9.49 75.55 -59.89
CA ILE A 518 -8.60 76.19 -60.89
C ILE A 518 -7.65 75.11 -61.47
N ARG A 519 -7.98 74.70 -62.71
CA ARG A 519 -7.12 74.34 -63.87
C ARG A 519 -5.61 74.58 -63.71
N LEU A 520 -4.65 73.84 -64.28
CA LEU A 520 -4.37 73.17 -65.57
C LEU A 520 -3.26 72.13 -65.27
N GLY A 521 -2.92 71.06 -66.01
CA GLY A 521 -3.11 70.62 -67.39
C GLY A 521 -1.84 69.84 -67.81
N ARG A 522 -1.98 68.93 -68.79
CA ARG A 522 -0.92 68.30 -69.63
C ARG A 522 -0.19 67.08 -69.00
N GLU A 523 -0.38 65.81 -69.42
CA GLU A 523 -0.22 65.09 -70.71
C GLU A 523 1.17 64.41 -70.86
N TYR A 524 1.16 63.08 -71.08
CA TYR A 524 2.17 62.13 -71.64
C TYR A 524 3.57 62.06 -70.96
N GLU A 525 4.31 60.95 -70.90
CA GLU A 525 4.51 59.83 -71.84
C GLU A 525 5.15 58.60 -71.13
N GLU A 526 5.17 57.47 -71.85
CA GLU A 526 5.65 56.12 -71.54
C GLU A 526 7.16 56.00 -71.22
N ILE A 527 7.59 54.83 -70.68
CA ILE A 527 8.53 53.89 -71.34
C ILE A 527 8.71 52.61 -70.48
N ASN A 528 8.17 51.54 -71.04
CA ASN A 528 8.64 50.16 -71.22
C ASN A 528 9.92 49.57 -70.52
N THR A 529 9.76 48.27 -70.21
CA THR A 529 10.69 47.13 -70.34
C THR A 529 11.81 46.82 -69.30
N LEU A 530 11.58 45.71 -68.56
CA LEU A 530 12.33 44.43 -68.57
C LEU A 530 13.87 44.42 -68.35
N TYR A 531 14.36 43.79 -67.27
CA TYR A 531 15.06 42.47 -67.27
C TYR A 531 15.76 42.13 -65.93
N ARG A 532 15.65 40.83 -65.53
CA ARG A 532 16.58 39.92 -64.79
C ARG A 532 17.27 40.36 -63.49
N LEU A 533 17.04 39.62 -62.39
CA LEU A 533 17.87 38.50 -61.87
C LEU A 533 19.33 38.90 -61.54
N PHE A 534 19.71 38.84 -60.25
CA PHE A 534 20.82 37.99 -59.78
C PHE A 534 20.89 37.93 -58.24
N HIS A 535 21.11 36.69 -57.77
CA HIS A 535 21.58 36.21 -56.47
C HIS A 535 20.65 36.17 -55.25
#